data_AF-A0A7W4NLP0-F1
#
_entry.id   AF-A0A7W4NLP0-F1
#
_cell.length_a   1.000
_cell.length_b   1.000
_cell.length_c   1.000
_cell.angle_alpha   90.00
_cell.angle_beta   90.00
_cell.angle_gamma   90.00
#
_symmetry.space_group_name_H-M   'P 1'
#
loop_
_entity.id
_entity.type
_entity.pdbx_description
1 polymer ?
#
loop_
_entity_poly.entity_id
_entity_poly.type
_entity_poly.pdbx_seq_one_letter_code
_entity_poly.pdbx_strand_id
1 'polypeptide(L)'
;MAIGISMDWDGLHAALERIAAIGAQPAPLLAAIGVALEDSTKRRFEEGEDPSGIKWASYAPLNPLYAADKEGTQILVASGTLRSTIYSGVVGNEVFVGSEQPYAAVHQFGAVIKPKNAKALVFMLGDHKVQVGSVTVPARPYLGLSDGDREMILGELEDAFTRAIGRG
;
A
#
# COMPACT_ATOMS: atom_id res chain seq x y z
N MET A 1 20.05 -26.49 55.35
CA MET A 1 18.70 -27.04 55.10
C MET A 1 18.09 -26.18 54.01
N ALA A 2 17.70 -26.75 52.87
CA ALA A 2 17.08 -26.00 51.77
C ALA A 2 15.59 -26.32 51.72
N ILE A 3 14.76 -25.27 51.61
CA ILE A 3 13.33 -25.36 51.35
C ILE A 3 13.08 -24.99 49.89
N GLY A 4 12.12 -25.67 49.24
CA GLY A 4 11.63 -25.34 47.91
C GLY A 4 10.11 -25.49 47.84
N ILE A 5 9.47 -24.74 46.95
CA ILE A 5 8.04 -24.85 46.61
C ILE A 5 7.91 -25.25 45.13
N SER A 6 6.92 -26.07 44.81
CA SER A 6 6.51 -26.37 43.43
C SER A 6 5.32 -25.48 43.07
N MET A 7 5.36 -24.88 41.88
CA MET A 7 4.27 -24.06 41.33
C MET A 7 3.82 -24.65 40.00
N ASP A 8 2.51 -24.56 39.71
CA ASP A 8 1.92 -24.94 38.43
C ASP A 8 2.10 -23.82 37.40
N TRP A 9 2.59 -24.19 36.21
CA TRP A 9 2.91 -23.28 35.10
C TRP A 9 2.27 -23.70 33.79
N ASP A 10 1.33 -24.65 33.78
CA ASP A 10 0.73 -25.19 32.55
C ASP A 10 0.08 -24.09 31.69
N GLY A 11 -0.57 -23.11 32.33
CA GLY A 11 -1.15 -21.95 31.66
C GLY A 11 -0.11 -21.08 30.93
N LEU A 12 1.09 -20.92 31.50
CA LEU A 12 2.18 -20.19 30.86
C LEU A 12 2.71 -20.97 29.65
N HIS A 13 2.91 -22.28 29.78
CA HIS A 13 3.38 -23.12 28.68
C HIS A 13 2.41 -23.08 27.50
N ALA A 14 1.11 -23.25 27.76
CA ALA A 14 0.08 -23.20 26.73
C ALA A 14 0.01 -21.82 26.04
N ALA A 15 0.23 -20.71 26.77
CA ALA A 15 0.29 -19.38 26.17
C ALA A 15 1.51 -19.21 25.26
N LEU A 16 2.68 -19.69 25.69
CA LEU A 16 3.91 -19.64 24.89
C LEU A 16 3.78 -20.50 23.62
N GLU A 17 3.14 -21.66 23.68
CA GLU A 17 2.86 -22.48 22.50
C GLU A 17 1.97 -21.75 21.48
N ARG A 18 0.93 -21.04 21.94
CA ARG A 18 0.07 -20.24 21.06
C ARG A 18 0.82 -19.07 20.42
N ILE A 19 1.69 -18.39 21.18
CA ILE A 19 2.55 -17.33 20.64
C ILE A 19 3.52 -17.91 19.60
N ALA A 20 4.16 -19.04 19.90
CA ALA A 20 5.06 -19.72 18.96
C ALA A 20 4.33 -20.14 17.68
N ALA A 21 3.07 -20.57 17.78
CA ALA A 21 2.24 -20.94 16.63
C ALA A 21 2.00 -19.77 15.68
N ILE A 22 1.85 -18.53 16.18
CA ILE A 22 1.73 -17.32 15.35
C ILE A 22 3.00 -17.15 14.49
N GLY A 23 4.18 -17.30 15.10
CA GLY A 23 5.45 -17.22 14.36
C GLY A 23 5.66 -18.36 13.36
N ALA A 24 5.18 -19.57 13.68
CA ALA A 24 5.26 -20.72 12.80
C ALA A 24 4.28 -20.66 11.62
N GLN A 25 3.12 -20.02 11.80
CA GLN A 25 2.06 -19.88 10.80
C GLN A 25 1.55 -18.44 10.76
N PRO A 26 2.35 -17.50 10.24
CA PRO A 26 2.02 -16.07 10.30
C PRO A 26 0.92 -15.66 9.32
N ALA A 27 0.52 -16.54 8.39
CA ALA A 27 -0.40 -16.21 7.32
C ALA A 27 -1.71 -15.53 7.75
N PRO A 28 -2.40 -15.93 8.84
CA PRO A 28 -3.59 -15.23 9.31
C PRO A 28 -3.31 -13.80 9.76
N LEU A 29 -2.22 -13.57 10.49
CA LEU A 29 -1.79 -12.23 10.92
C LEU A 29 -1.40 -11.36 9.70
N LEU A 30 -0.62 -11.94 8.79
CA LEU A 30 -0.20 -11.26 7.56
C LEU A 30 -1.40 -10.90 6.66
N ALA A 31 -2.44 -11.74 6.63
CA ALA A 31 -3.65 -11.45 5.88
C ALA A 31 -4.42 -10.26 6.47
N ALA A 32 -4.54 -10.18 7.80
CA ALA A 32 -5.15 -9.03 8.48
C ALA A 32 -4.38 -7.73 8.21
N ILE A 33 -3.05 -7.77 8.36
CA ILE A 33 -2.16 -6.67 8.00
C ILE A 33 -2.34 -6.26 6.54
N GLY A 34 -2.42 -7.22 5.62
CA GLY A 34 -2.60 -6.98 4.19
C GLY A 34 -3.87 -6.18 3.88
N VAL A 35 -5.00 -6.59 4.46
CA VAL A 35 -6.28 -5.89 4.31
C VAL A 35 -6.18 -4.45 4.83
N ALA A 36 -5.58 -4.25 6.01
CA ALA A 36 -5.44 -2.92 6.57
C ALA A 36 -4.49 -2.01 5.74
N LEU A 37 -3.41 -2.57 5.19
CA LEU A 37 -2.51 -1.86 4.27
C LEU A 37 -3.19 -1.53 2.92
N GLU A 38 -4.03 -2.41 2.42
CA GLU A 38 -4.85 -2.17 1.23
C GLU A 38 -5.78 -0.97 1.44
N ASP A 39 -6.48 -0.94 2.57
CA ASP A 39 -7.38 0.17 2.93
C ASP A 39 -6.61 1.48 3.12
N SER A 40 -5.46 1.43 3.79
CA SER A 40 -4.59 2.59 3.96
C SER A 40 -4.09 3.14 2.62
N THR A 41 -3.67 2.23 1.72
CA THR A 41 -3.27 2.60 0.37
C THR A 41 -4.44 3.21 -0.41
N LYS A 42 -5.66 2.68 -0.28
CA LYS A 42 -6.86 3.23 -0.95
C LYS A 42 -7.24 4.61 -0.42
N ARG A 43 -7.08 4.87 0.88
CA ARG A 43 -7.36 6.16 1.52
C ARG A 43 -6.45 7.28 1.01
N ARG A 44 -5.17 6.97 0.72
CA ARG A 44 -4.24 7.92 0.07
C ARG A 44 -4.75 8.51 -1.26
N PHE A 45 -5.54 7.75 -2.02
CA PHE A 45 -6.16 8.27 -3.25
C PHE A 45 -7.27 9.28 -2.97
N GLU A 46 -7.99 9.14 -1.86
CA GLU A 46 -9.00 10.11 -1.44
C GLU A 46 -8.34 11.40 -0.94
N GLU A 47 -7.27 11.25 -0.18
CA GLU A 47 -6.50 12.35 0.41
C GLU A 47 -5.55 13.01 -0.59
N GLY A 48 -5.18 12.31 -1.66
CA GLY A 48 -4.27 12.78 -2.70
C GLY A 48 -2.83 12.92 -2.23
N GLU A 49 -2.34 11.95 -1.45
CA GLU A 49 -1.02 12.00 -0.80
C GLU A 49 -0.21 10.71 -0.91
N ASP A 50 1.09 10.84 -0.74
CA ASP A 50 2.00 9.71 -0.66
C ASP A 50 2.01 9.06 0.75
N PRO A 51 2.75 7.95 0.97
CA PRO A 51 2.86 7.33 2.28
C PRO A 51 3.43 8.22 3.39
N SER A 52 4.07 9.34 3.05
CA SER A 52 4.62 10.31 4.01
C SER A 52 3.65 11.48 4.27
N GLY A 53 2.44 11.46 3.70
CA GLY A 53 1.46 12.54 3.80
C GLY A 53 1.74 13.72 2.84
N ILE A 54 2.70 13.59 1.92
CA ILE A 54 3.03 14.64 0.96
C ILE A 54 1.99 14.61 -0.18
N LYS A 55 1.31 15.73 -0.39
CA LYS A 55 0.31 15.86 -1.46
C LYS A 55 0.93 15.63 -2.84
N TRP A 56 0.32 14.77 -3.66
CA TRP A 56 0.84 14.48 -5.01
C TRP A 56 0.94 15.71 -5.92
N ALA A 57 0.09 16.70 -5.68
CA ALA A 57 0.11 17.98 -6.39
C ALA A 57 1.42 18.76 -6.17
N SER A 58 2.13 18.52 -5.05
CA SER A 58 3.41 19.16 -4.75
C SER A 58 4.56 18.63 -5.60
N TYR A 59 4.53 17.36 -6.03
CA TYR A 59 5.52 16.82 -6.96
C TYR A 59 5.32 17.40 -8.36
N ALA A 60 4.08 17.42 -8.83
CA ALA A 60 3.69 18.06 -10.08
C ALA A 60 2.16 18.21 -10.14
N PRO A 61 1.64 19.43 -10.37
CA PRO A 61 0.22 19.65 -10.56
C PRO A 61 -0.28 18.94 -11.84
N LEU A 62 -1.60 18.81 -11.97
CA LEU A 62 -2.18 18.39 -13.24
C LEU A 62 -1.81 19.38 -14.33
N ASN A 63 -1.54 18.86 -15.53
CA ASN A 63 -1.35 19.72 -16.69
C ASN A 63 -2.65 20.52 -16.93
N PRO A 64 -2.59 21.85 -17.10
CA PRO A 64 -3.79 22.68 -17.26
C PRO A 64 -4.69 22.26 -18.43
N LEU A 65 -4.10 21.82 -19.55
CA LEU A 65 -4.86 21.35 -20.72
C LEU A 65 -5.60 20.04 -20.42
N TYR A 66 -4.97 19.14 -19.66
CA TYR A 66 -5.64 17.92 -19.20
C TYR A 66 -6.72 18.22 -18.17
N ALA A 67 -6.45 19.14 -17.24
CA ALA A 67 -7.37 19.49 -16.17
C ALA A 67 -8.66 20.19 -16.68
N ALA A 68 -8.60 20.87 -17.82
CA ALA A 68 -9.75 21.57 -18.40
C ALA A 68 -10.92 20.63 -18.72
N ASP A 69 -10.62 19.44 -19.27
CA ASP A 69 -11.64 18.49 -19.75
C ASP A 69 -11.74 17.25 -18.85
N LYS A 70 -10.99 17.21 -17.75
CA LYS A 70 -10.99 16.09 -16.81
C LYS A 70 -12.23 16.16 -15.92
N GLU A 71 -12.95 15.05 -15.84
CA GLU A 71 -13.96 14.86 -14.80
C GLU A 71 -13.27 14.75 -13.43
N GLY A 72 -13.52 15.74 -12.56
CA GLY A 72 -12.90 15.86 -11.25
C GLY A 72 -11.46 16.40 -11.28
N THR A 73 -10.98 16.86 -10.13
CA THR A 73 -9.66 17.50 -10.00
C THR A 73 -8.62 16.61 -9.32
N GLN A 74 -9.02 15.43 -8.85
CA GLN A 74 -8.14 14.53 -8.10
C GLN A 74 -7.06 13.90 -9.00
N ILE A 75 -5.83 13.94 -8.50
CA ILE A 75 -4.68 13.28 -9.11
C ILE A 75 -4.80 11.77 -8.88
N LEU A 76 -4.38 10.96 -9.87
CA LEU A 76 -4.51 9.49 -9.90
C LEU A 76 -5.94 8.93 -9.84
N VAL A 77 -6.96 9.80 -9.90
CA VAL A 77 -8.36 9.39 -9.98
C VAL A 77 -8.92 9.88 -11.31
N ALA A 78 -9.09 8.97 -12.27
CA ALA A 78 -9.84 9.22 -13.51
C ALA A 78 -11.14 8.42 -13.48
N SER A 79 -11.05 7.10 -13.65
CA SER A 79 -12.18 6.16 -13.45
C SER A 79 -12.24 5.55 -12.05
N GLY A 80 -11.20 5.77 -11.23
CA GLY A 80 -11.00 5.07 -9.96
C GLY A 80 -10.44 3.64 -10.09
N THR A 81 -10.21 3.13 -11.30
CA THR A 81 -9.76 1.74 -11.53
C THR A 81 -8.46 1.39 -10.81
N LEU A 82 -7.47 2.28 -10.82
CA LEU A 82 -6.20 2.01 -10.13
C LEU A 82 -6.43 1.76 -8.64
N ARG A 83 -7.21 2.63 -7.99
CA ARG A 83 -7.57 2.52 -6.57
C ARG A 83 -8.41 1.27 -6.29
N SER A 84 -9.41 0.97 -7.10
CA SER A 84 -10.33 -0.14 -6.85
C SER A 84 -9.72 -1.51 -7.09
N THR A 85 -8.63 -1.57 -7.87
CA THR A 85 -7.87 -2.81 -8.15
C THR A 85 -6.59 -2.93 -7.33
N ILE A 86 -6.47 -2.15 -6.26
CA ILE A 86 -5.45 -2.40 -5.24
C ILE A 86 -5.90 -3.60 -4.42
N TYR A 87 -5.01 -4.56 -4.25
CA TYR A 87 -5.25 -5.78 -3.49
C TYR A 87 -4.02 -6.14 -2.67
N SER A 88 -4.27 -6.92 -1.62
CA SER A 88 -3.24 -7.55 -0.81
C SER A 88 -3.22 -9.07 -0.98
N GLY A 89 -2.09 -9.69 -0.65
CA GLY A 89 -1.97 -11.14 -0.63
C GLY A 89 -0.81 -11.60 0.26
N VAL A 90 -0.81 -12.89 0.58
CA VAL A 90 0.22 -13.53 1.42
C VAL A 90 0.89 -14.65 0.64
N VAL A 91 2.22 -14.65 0.62
CA VAL A 91 3.04 -15.72 0.01
C VAL A 91 4.09 -16.15 1.04
N GLY A 92 3.97 -17.37 1.54
CA GLY A 92 4.83 -17.86 2.62
C GLY A 92 4.73 -16.99 3.86
N ASN A 93 5.83 -16.30 4.19
CA ASN A 93 5.93 -15.41 5.36
C ASN A 93 5.93 -13.93 4.97
N GLU A 94 5.44 -13.60 3.78
CA GLU A 94 5.43 -12.24 3.26
C GLU A 94 4.01 -11.80 2.94
N VAL A 95 3.70 -10.55 3.24
CA VAL A 95 2.50 -9.86 2.75
C VAL A 95 2.91 -8.87 1.67
N PHE A 96 2.13 -8.79 0.61
CA PHE A 96 2.32 -7.79 -0.45
C PHE A 96 1.02 -7.01 -0.66
N VAL A 97 1.16 -5.78 -1.15
CA VAL A 97 0.06 -4.90 -1.56
C VAL A 97 0.43 -4.28 -2.89
N GLY A 98 -0.49 -4.28 -3.85
CA GLY A 98 -0.18 -3.82 -5.20
C GLY A 98 -1.39 -3.71 -6.11
N SER A 99 -1.12 -3.50 -7.39
CA SER A 99 -2.12 -3.48 -8.46
C SER A 99 -1.49 -4.04 -9.75
N GLU A 100 -2.28 -4.81 -10.50
CA GLU A 100 -1.86 -5.37 -11.79
C GLU A 100 -2.06 -4.42 -12.97
N GLN A 101 -2.54 -3.19 -12.72
CA GLN A 101 -2.73 -2.21 -13.79
C GLN A 101 -1.38 -1.90 -14.47
N PRO A 102 -1.29 -1.91 -15.81
CA PRO A 102 -0.02 -1.76 -16.52
C PRO A 102 0.66 -0.40 -16.30
N TYR A 103 -0.10 0.61 -15.86
CA TYR A 103 0.38 1.96 -15.53
C TYR A 103 0.61 2.18 -14.02
N ALA A 104 0.36 1.17 -13.17
CA ALA A 104 0.58 1.22 -11.72
C ALA A 104 2.04 1.62 -11.39
N ALA A 105 3.00 0.87 -11.96
CA ALA A 105 4.42 1.13 -11.76
C ALA A 105 4.86 2.51 -12.26
N VAL A 106 4.26 3.00 -13.36
CA VAL A 106 4.55 4.34 -13.90
C VAL A 106 4.16 5.42 -12.90
N HIS A 107 3.03 5.28 -12.20
CA HIS A 107 2.65 6.22 -11.16
C HIS A 107 3.44 6.04 -9.87
N GLN A 108 3.77 4.80 -9.49
CA GLN A 108 4.59 4.56 -8.30
C GLN A 108 5.99 5.14 -8.42
N PHE A 109 6.67 4.93 -9.55
CA PHE A 109 8.11 5.22 -9.72
C PHE A 109 8.39 6.39 -10.66
N GLY A 110 7.38 6.89 -11.38
CA GLY A 110 7.58 7.77 -12.52
C GLY A 110 8.07 7.01 -13.75
N ALA A 111 8.09 7.67 -14.91
CA ALA A 111 8.62 7.09 -16.14
C ALA A 111 8.99 8.16 -17.17
N VAL A 112 9.88 7.80 -18.11
CA VAL A 112 10.07 8.54 -19.37
C VAL A 112 9.58 7.66 -20.52
N ILE A 113 8.48 8.08 -21.15
CA ILE A 113 7.86 7.39 -22.27
C ILE A 113 8.46 7.93 -23.57
N LYS A 114 8.91 7.03 -24.44
CA LYS A 114 9.50 7.35 -25.76
C LYS A 114 8.85 6.50 -26.86
N PRO A 115 8.76 7.01 -28.10
CA PRO A 115 8.27 6.21 -29.22
C PRO A 115 9.26 5.09 -29.54
N LYS A 116 8.77 3.87 -29.75
CA LYS A 116 9.61 2.70 -30.06
C LYS A 116 10.09 2.69 -31.52
N ASN A 117 9.17 2.89 -32.45
CA ASN A 117 9.42 2.78 -33.89
C ASN A 117 9.08 4.07 -34.68
N ALA A 118 8.48 5.07 -34.02
CA ALA A 118 8.04 6.32 -34.65
C ALA A 118 8.97 7.48 -34.28
N LYS A 119 8.90 8.59 -35.04
CA LYS A 119 9.71 9.79 -34.78
C LYS A 119 9.23 10.61 -33.56
N ALA A 120 7.97 10.46 -33.18
CA ALA A 120 7.37 11.17 -32.06
C ALA A 120 6.18 10.39 -31.48
N LEU A 121 5.84 10.66 -30.22
CA LEU A 121 4.56 10.34 -29.62
C LEU A 121 3.52 11.36 -30.11
N VAL A 122 2.33 10.89 -30.45
CA VAL A 122 1.21 11.74 -30.88
C VAL A 122 -0.03 11.34 -30.10
N PHE A 123 -0.61 12.28 -29.36
CA PHE A 123 -1.82 12.06 -28.54
C PHE A 123 -2.58 13.37 -28.34
N MET A 124 -3.83 13.27 -27.88
CA MET A 124 -4.65 14.43 -27.51
C MET A 124 -4.48 14.73 -26.01
N LEU A 125 -4.41 16.00 -25.68
CA LEU A 125 -4.37 16.51 -24.31
C LEU A 125 -5.46 17.58 -24.18
N GLY A 126 -6.62 17.17 -23.71
CA GLY A 126 -7.86 17.92 -23.97
C GLY A 126 -8.08 18.06 -25.48
N ASP A 127 -8.44 19.26 -25.93
CA ASP A 127 -8.60 19.58 -27.35
C ASP A 127 -7.28 19.81 -28.12
N HIS A 128 -6.12 19.66 -27.47
CA HIS A 128 -4.83 19.93 -28.09
C HIS A 128 -4.13 18.67 -28.59
N LYS A 129 -3.79 18.64 -29.89
CA LYS A 129 -2.92 17.59 -30.46
C LYS A 129 -1.47 17.86 -30.07
N VAL A 130 -0.89 16.95 -29.30
CA VAL A 130 0.51 17.00 -28.86
C VAL A 130 1.37 16.07 -29.72
N GLN A 131 2.53 16.56 -30.16
CA GLN A 131 3.56 15.77 -30.85
C GLN A 131 4.93 16.03 -30.20
N VAL A 132 5.48 15.03 -29.51
CA VAL A 132 6.72 15.18 -28.72
C VAL A 132 7.64 13.96 -28.85
N GLY A 133 8.95 14.15 -28.69
CA GLY A 133 9.92 13.05 -28.71
C GLY A 133 9.90 12.16 -27.47
N SER A 134 9.40 12.68 -26.34
CA SER A 134 9.24 11.93 -25.09
C SER A 134 8.25 12.62 -24.15
N VAL A 135 7.68 11.86 -23.21
CA VAL A 135 6.88 12.37 -22.09
C VAL A 135 7.51 11.91 -20.78
N THR A 136 7.70 12.83 -19.85
CA THR A 136 8.09 12.51 -18.48
C THR A 136 6.84 12.46 -17.61
N VAL A 137 6.60 11.33 -16.95
CA VAL A 137 5.54 11.14 -15.97
C VAL A 137 6.17 11.22 -14.58
N PRO A 138 5.78 12.19 -13.73
CA PRO A 138 6.32 12.30 -12.38
C PRO A 138 5.83 11.14 -11.52
N ALA A 139 6.68 10.70 -10.58
CA ALA A 139 6.29 9.74 -9.56
C ALA A 139 5.24 10.36 -8.63
N ARG A 140 4.25 9.55 -8.27
CA ARG A 140 3.20 9.83 -7.29
C ARG A 140 3.03 8.56 -6.47
N PRO A 141 3.99 8.28 -5.57
CA PRO A 141 3.99 7.04 -4.81
C PRO A 141 2.70 6.91 -4.01
N TYR A 142 2.11 5.73 -4.06
CA TYR A 142 0.92 5.39 -3.29
C TYR A 142 1.13 4.10 -2.49
N LEU A 143 2.01 3.21 -2.98
CA LEU A 143 2.52 2.06 -2.24
C LEU A 143 3.67 2.49 -1.33
N GLY A 144 3.66 1.95 -0.12
CA GLY A 144 4.65 2.18 0.93
C GLY A 144 3.98 2.15 2.30
N LEU A 145 4.81 2.13 3.34
CA LEU A 145 4.35 2.19 4.73
C LEU A 145 4.44 3.63 5.22
N SER A 146 3.32 4.16 5.70
CA SER A 146 3.29 5.39 6.51
C SER A 146 3.63 5.10 7.96
N ASP A 147 3.82 6.14 8.77
CA ASP A 147 3.97 5.96 10.22
C ASP A 147 2.72 5.33 10.84
N GLY A 148 1.52 5.76 10.40
CA GLY A 148 0.26 5.16 10.82
C GLY A 148 0.11 3.69 10.41
N ASP A 149 0.65 3.27 9.26
CA ASP A 149 0.67 1.86 8.89
C ASP A 149 1.53 1.03 9.83
N ARG A 150 2.67 1.58 10.27
CA ARG A 150 3.57 0.89 11.20
C ARG A 150 2.91 0.71 12.56
N GLU A 151 2.22 1.75 13.05
CA GLU A 151 1.45 1.67 14.28
C GLU A 151 0.31 0.65 14.17
N MET A 152 -0.42 0.64 13.06
CA MET A 152 -1.47 -0.36 12.79
C MET A 152 -0.90 -1.79 12.77
N ILE A 153 0.24 -2.02 12.11
CA ILE A 153 0.89 -3.34 12.07
C ILE A 153 1.27 -3.81 13.48
N LEU A 154 1.78 -2.91 14.33
CA LEU A 154 2.09 -3.23 15.71
C LEU A 154 0.82 -3.55 16.50
N GLY A 155 -0.28 -2.81 16.27
CA GLY A 155 -1.58 -3.09 16.87
C GLY A 155 -2.11 -4.49 16.51
N GLU A 156 -2.05 -4.87 15.24
CA GLU A 156 -2.45 -6.22 14.79
C GLU A 156 -1.63 -7.34 15.48
N LEU A 157 -0.34 -7.09 15.69
CA LEU A 157 0.55 -8.01 16.39
C LEU A 157 0.22 -8.10 17.88
N GLU A 158 0.00 -6.96 18.55
CA GLU A 158 -0.38 -6.88 19.96
C GLU A 158 -1.72 -7.58 20.22
N ASP A 159 -2.69 -7.38 19.32
CA ASP A 159 -3.99 -8.04 19.37
C ASP A 159 -3.86 -9.56 19.21
N ALA A 160 -3.01 -10.00 18.27
CA ALA A 160 -2.74 -11.43 18.09
C ALA A 160 -2.12 -12.07 19.34
N PHE A 161 -1.17 -11.38 19.99
CA PHE A 161 -0.56 -11.85 21.22
C PHE A 161 -1.53 -11.82 22.41
N THR A 162 -2.37 -10.80 22.51
CA THR A 162 -3.41 -10.70 23.55
C THR A 162 -4.39 -11.87 23.47
N ARG A 163 -4.85 -12.21 22.25
CA ARG A 163 -5.66 -13.41 22.01
C ARG A 163 -4.91 -14.69 22.38
N ALA A 164 -3.63 -14.82 22.04
CA ALA A 164 -2.82 -15.98 22.39
C ALA A 164 -2.63 -16.14 23.90
N ILE A 165 -2.59 -15.05 24.67
CA ILE A 165 -2.49 -15.10 26.15
C ILE A 165 -3.86 -15.43 26.80
N GLY A 166 -4.95 -15.50 26.01
CA GLY A 166 -6.29 -15.80 26.52
C GLY A 166 -6.97 -14.59 27.17
N ARG A 167 -6.64 -13.38 26.69
CA ARG A 167 -7.19 -12.11 27.18
C ARG A 167 -8.03 -11.34 26.13
N GLY A 168 -8.49 -12.03 25.09
CA GLY A 168 -9.30 -11.46 24.00
C GLY A 168 -10.72 -11.98 23.99
#